data_AF-A0A6G4ZRW2-F1
#
_entry.id   AF-A0A6G4ZRW2-F1
#
_cell.length_a   1.000
_cell.length_b   1.000
_cell.length_c   1.000
_cell.angle_alpha   90.00
_cell.angle_beta   90.00
_cell.angle_gamma   90.00
#
_symmetry.space_group_name_H-M   'P 1'
#
loop_
_entity.id
_entity.type
_entity.pdbx_description
1 polymer ?
#
loop_
_entity_poly.entity_id
_entity_poly.type
_entity_poly.pdbx_seq_one_letter_code
_entity_poly.pdbx_strand_id
1 'polypeptide(L)'
;MKQAKPKRVLSVFLLTMINVATIGSVKNWPVTAEYGLSSVFFFLLATLIFFIPTSLVSAELATGWPKTGGVYAWVKEAFGHRSGFLAAWLQWMQTIVWYPTALSFIAATIAYIFNPKLAQNNLYTFFTILIVFWATTLINFRGMRTSGWISSLGMILGTFLPGLVIILLGFIWYFSGQPTQIAFTWGNLIPDMNNIGQLVLFTGVLISLAGMEMSAVHARDVEHPKRDYPKAILFSALIILGLSIPGVLAIAIVVPQQEISLLAGSLQAIAIFFEKYHLGPFIPLMALLITLGTIGSVSTWTVGPTKGLLAAAQTGDLPPLFRKLNKNAMPVPLLIM
;
A
#
# COMPACT_ATOMS: atom_id res chain seq x y z
N MET A 1 -5.53 -10.41 -36.56
CA MET A 1 -6.57 -10.19 -35.53
C MET A 1 -6.46 -8.75 -35.02
N LYS A 2 -7.48 -7.90 -35.27
CA LYS A 2 -7.54 -6.54 -34.69
C LYS A 2 -7.67 -6.69 -33.17
N GLN A 3 -6.64 -6.34 -32.40
CA GLN A 3 -6.74 -6.24 -30.94
C GLN A 3 -7.89 -5.27 -30.63
N ALA A 4 -8.94 -5.77 -29.98
CA ALA A 4 -10.04 -4.94 -29.51
C ALA A 4 -9.44 -3.81 -28.66
N LYS A 5 -9.74 -2.54 -29.00
CA LYS A 5 -9.34 -1.40 -28.17
C LYS A 5 -9.85 -1.70 -26.75
N PRO A 6 -8.98 -1.77 -25.73
CA PRO A 6 -9.46 -1.88 -24.36
C PRO A 6 -10.40 -0.70 -24.14
N LYS A 7 -11.63 -0.96 -23.67
CA LYS A 7 -12.50 0.11 -23.19
C LYS A 7 -11.68 0.85 -22.14
N ARG A 8 -11.37 2.12 -22.38
CA ARG A 8 -10.69 2.94 -21.38
C ARG A 8 -11.71 3.19 -20.27
N VAL A 9 -11.44 2.67 -19.07
CA VAL A 9 -12.43 2.64 -17.97
C VAL A 9 -11.92 3.36 -16.71
N LEU A 10 -10.64 3.75 -16.69
CA LEU A 10 -10.03 4.33 -15.50
C LEU A 10 -10.03 5.85 -15.60
N SER A 11 -10.84 6.48 -14.74
CA SER A 11 -10.81 7.91 -14.50
C SER A 11 -9.62 8.33 -13.64
N VAL A 12 -9.27 9.62 -13.65
CA VAL A 12 -8.25 10.20 -12.76
C VAL A 12 -8.53 9.83 -11.31
N PHE A 13 -9.79 9.94 -10.89
CA PHE A 13 -10.21 9.59 -9.53
C PHE A 13 -9.88 8.13 -9.21
N LEU A 14 -10.32 7.19 -10.05
CA LEU A 14 -10.14 5.77 -9.76
C LEU A 14 -8.65 5.36 -9.73
N LEU A 15 -7.84 5.91 -10.64
CA LEU A 15 -6.39 5.71 -10.63
C LEU A 15 -5.74 6.31 -9.37
N THR A 16 -6.19 7.50 -8.96
CA THR A 16 -5.73 8.15 -7.73
C THR A 16 -6.04 7.27 -6.52
N MET A 17 -7.25 6.72 -6.44
CA MET A 17 -7.68 5.84 -5.34
C MET A 17 -6.88 4.54 -5.32
N ILE A 18 -6.59 3.92 -6.47
CA ILE A 18 -5.73 2.72 -6.55
C ILE A 18 -4.35 2.99 -5.96
N ASN A 19 -3.71 4.10 -6.35
CA ASN A 19 -2.39 4.47 -5.85
C ASN A 19 -2.39 4.73 -4.33
N VAL A 20 -3.39 5.46 -3.85
CA VAL A 20 -3.53 5.75 -2.41
C VAL A 20 -3.79 4.45 -1.62
N ALA A 21 -4.57 3.50 -2.16
CA ALA A 21 -4.80 2.19 -1.54
C ALA A 21 -3.52 1.36 -1.40
N THR A 22 -2.65 1.50 -2.39
CA THR A 22 -1.43 0.71 -2.53
C THR A 22 -0.36 1.21 -1.56
N ILE A 23 -0.20 2.53 -1.45
CA ILE A 23 0.93 3.18 -0.75
C ILE A 23 0.49 3.77 0.58
N GLY A 24 -0.60 4.54 0.58
CA GLY A 24 -1.10 5.31 1.73
C GLY A 24 -1.88 4.50 2.77
N SER A 25 -1.78 3.17 2.74
CA SER A 25 -2.50 2.29 3.67
C SER A 25 -2.08 2.56 5.12
N VAL A 26 -3.08 2.67 6.02
CA VAL A 26 -2.88 2.83 7.47
C VAL A 26 -2.03 1.72 8.10
N LYS A 27 -1.87 0.59 7.42
CA LYS A 27 -0.97 -0.52 7.79
C LYS A 27 0.48 -0.05 7.92
N ASN A 28 0.93 0.88 7.08
CA ASN A 28 2.34 1.26 7.00
C ASN A 28 2.73 2.31 8.06
N TRP A 29 1.77 2.89 8.79
CA TRP A 29 2.05 3.96 9.74
C TRP A 29 2.76 3.49 11.03
N PRO A 30 2.44 2.34 11.64
CA PRO A 30 3.10 1.89 12.86
C PRO A 30 4.62 1.74 12.74
N VAL A 31 5.10 1.22 11.60
CA VAL A 31 6.55 1.00 11.37
C VAL A 31 7.36 2.30 11.34
N THR A 32 6.71 3.42 11.07
CA THR A 32 7.35 4.74 11.07
C THR A 32 7.07 5.49 12.37
N ALA A 33 5.94 5.22 13.03
CA ALA A 33 5.56 5.83 14.30
C ALA A 33 6.45 5.41 15.47
N GLU A 34 7.01 4.21 15.45
CA GLU A 34 7.99 3.71 16.45
C GLU A 34 9.15 4.69 16.69
N TYR A 35 9.49 5.50 15.69
CA TYR A 35 10.61 6.43 15.74
C TYR A 35 10.23 7.88 16.06
N GLY A 36 8.97 8.13 16.41
CA GLY A 36 8.50 9.42 16.89
C GLY A 36 8.65 10.57 15.89
N LEU A 37 9.11 11.72 16.37
CA LEU A 37 9.18 12.96 15.58
C LEU A 37 10.18 12.88 14.41
N SER A 38 11.24 12.10 14.56
CA SER A 38 12.26 11.90 13.51
C SER A 38 11.68 11.30 12.23
N SER A 39 10.58 10.55 12.33
CA SER A 39 9.86 9.98 11.19
C SER A 39 9.43 11.05 10.18
N VAL A 40 9.12 12.27 10.63
CA VAL A 40 8.75 13.40 9.76
C VAL A 40 9.91 13.82 8.89
N PHE A 41 11.12 13.93 9.46
CA PHE A 41 12.33 14.26 8.69
C PHE A 41 12.58 13.22 7.61
N PHE A 42 12.51 11.94 7.96
CA PHE A 42 12.70 10.86 6.99
C PHE A 42 11.59 10.79 5.94
N PHE A 43 10.34 11.06 6.30
CA PHE A 43 9.25 11.18 5.33
C PHE A 43 9.49 12.31 4.34
N LEU A 44 9.87 13.51 4.82
CA LEU A 44 10.16 14.65 3.95
C LEU A 44 11.37 14.37 3.04
N LEU A 45 12.43 13.78 3.60
CA LEU A 45 13.62 13.40 2.84
C LEU A 45 13.29 12.36 1.77
N ALA A 46 12.63 11.26 2.14
CA ALA A 46 12.20 10.21 1.20
C ALA A 46 11.23 10.76 0.15
N THR A 47 10.37 11.70 0.54
CA THR A 47 9.46 12.37 -0.39
C THR A 47 10.24 13.12 -1.47
N LEU A 48 11.21 13.93 -1.05
CA LEU A 48 12.00 14.78 -1.94
C LEU A 48 12.92 13.97 -2.87
N ILE A 49 13.64 12.98 -2.32
CA ILE A 49 14.71 12.30 -3.06
C ILE A 49 14.26 11.03 -3.77
N PHE A 50 13.14 10.42 -3.34
CA PHE A 50 12.70 9.14 -3.86
C PHE A 50 11.28 9.20 -4.42
N PHE A 51 10.30 9.60 -3.62
CA PHE A 51 8.89 9.51 -4.00
C PHE A 51 8.55 10.44 -5.17
N ILE A 52 8.83 11.74 -5.07
CA ILE A 52 8.54 12.71 -6.14
C ILE A 52 9.31 12.37 -7.43
N PRO A 53 10.63 12.13 -7.42
CA PRO A 53 11.36 11.75 -8.63
C PRO A 53 10.81 10.48 -9.28
N THR A 54 10.58 9.42 -8.51
CA THR A 54 10.04 8.15 -9.03
C THR A 54 8.63 8.34 -9.61
N SER A 55 7.81 9.17 -8.98
CA SER A 55 6.47 9.54 -9.45
C SER A 55 6.53 10.25 -10.81
N LEU A 56 7.41 11.24 -10.95
CA LEU A 56 7.56 12.02 -12.18
C LEU A 56 8.11 11.17 -13.32
N VAL A 57 9.14 10.35 -13.06
CA VAL A 57 9.70 9.41 -14.04
C VAL A 57 8.64 8.39 -14.46
N SER A 58 7.86 7.86 -13.52
CA SER A 58 6.74 6.96 -13.84
C SER A 58 5.67 7.64 -14.69
N ALA A 59 5.35 8.91 -14.42
CA ALA A 59 4.42 9.70 -15.22
C ALA A 59 4.91 9.90 -16.66
N GLU A 60 6.18 10.26 -16.83
CA GLU A 60 6.80 10.48 -18.14
C GLU A 60 6.87 9.18 -18.94
N LEU A 61 7.37 8.10 -18.34
CA LEU A 61 7.51 6.82 -19.03
C LEU A 61 6.15 6.18 -19.38
N ALA A 62 5.16 6.31 -18.50
CA ALA A 62 3.81 5.81 -18.76
C ALA A 62 3.10 6.54 -19.90
N THR A 63 3.38 7.84 -20.08
CA THR A 63 2.75 8.68 -21.10
C THR A 63 3.52 8.71 -22.42
N GLY A 64 4.85 8.62 -22.36
CA GLY A 64 5.75 8.55 -23.52
C GLY A 64 5.75 7.18 -24.20
N TRP A 65 5.77 6.10 -23.41
CA TRP A 65 5.73 4.72 -23.90
C TRP A 65 4.53 3.95 -23.33
N PRO A 66 3.30 4.21 -23.84
CA PRO A 66 2.07 3.56 -23.38
C PRO A 66 1.95 2.11 -23.87
N LYS A 67 2.98 1.29 -23.65
CA LYS A 67 3.00 -0.16 -23.91
C LYS A 67 2.42 -0.90 -22.71
N THR A 68 1.84 -2.08 -22.94
CA THR A 68 1.34 -2.93 -21.86
C THR A 68 2.53 -3.56 -21.15
N GLY A 69 2.58 -3.49 -19.81
CA GLY A 69 3.63 -4.14 -19.00
C GLY A 69 4.32 -3.24 -17.97
N GLY A 70 4.06 -1.92 -17.97
CA GLY A 70 4.65 -1.00 -17.00
C GLY A 70 6.18 -1.04 -17.04
N VAL A 71 6.81 -1.27 -15.88
CA VAL A 71 8.27 -1.33 -15.71
C VAL A 71 8.94 -2.32 -16.66
N TYR A 72 8.33 -3.48 -16.91
CA TYR A 72 8.84 -4.47 -17.88
C TYR A 72 9.05 -3.83 -19.27
N ALA A 73 8.05 -3.09 -19.74
CA ALA A 73 8.05 -2.51 -21.07
C ALA A 73 9.10 -1.41 -21.20
N TRP A 74 9.28 -0.59 -20.16
CA TRP A 74 10.27 0.50 -20.15
C TRP A 74 11.70 -0.02 -20.15
N VAL A 75 12.00 -0.96 -19.25
CA VAL A 75 13.35 -1.53 -19.12
C VAL A 75 13.69 -2.38 -20.34
N LYS A 76 12.70 -3.09 -20.91
CA LYS A 76 12.89 -3.83 -22.17
C LYS A 76 13.24 -2.91 -23.34
N GLU A 77 12.56 -1.77 -23.45
CA GLU A 77 12.81 -0.83 -24.55
C GLU A 77 14.22 -0.23 -24.47
N ALA A 78 14.68 0.09 -23.26
CA ALA A 78 15.97 0.74 -23.05
C ALA A 78 17.16 -0.25 -23.03
N PHE A 79 17.00 -1.41 -22.39
CA PHE A 79 18.11 -2.33 -22.06
C PHE A 79 17.93 -3.75 -22.62
N GLY A 80 16.86 -3.98 -23.40
CA GLY A 80 16.59 -5.27 -24.03
C GLY A 80 15.89 -6.28 -23.11
N HIS A 81 15.66 -7.47 -23.68
CA HIS A 81 14.74 -8.46 -23.14
C HIS A 81 15.12 -8.99 -21.75
N ARG A 82 16.40 -9.33 -21.53
CA ARG A 82 16.88 -9.92 -20.26
C ARG A 82 16.71 -8.98 -19.08
N SER A 83 17.08 -7.71 -19.25
CA SER A 83 16.94 -6.68 -18.22
C SER A 83 15.47 -6.37 -17.93
N GLY A 84 14.63 -6.34 -18.98
CA GLY A 84 13.18 -6.20 -18.82
C GLY A 84 12.57 -7.32 -17.98
N PHE A 85 12.92 -8.58 -18.30
CA PHE A 85 12.48 -9.74 -17.51
C PHE A 85 12.96 -9.66 -16.06
N LEU A 86 14.24 -9.34 -15.82
CA LEU A 86 14.79 -9.20 -14.47
C LEU A 86 14.02 -8.15 -13.65
N ALA A 87 13.69 -7.00 -14.24
CA ALA A 87 12.93 -5.96 -13.56
C ALA A 87 11.52 -6.43 -13.16
N ALA A 88 10.80 -7.09 -14.08
CA ALA A 88 9.48 -7.67 -13.80
C ALA A 88 9.54 -8.79 -12.75
N TRP A 89 10.60 -9.61 -12.81
CA TRP A 89 10.84 -10.69 -11.86
C TRP A 89 11.12 -10.17 -10.45
N LEU A 90 11.97 -9.14 -10.31
CA LEU A 90 12.27 -8.52 -9.03
C LEU A 90 11.02 -7.88 -8.40
N GLN A 91 10.20 -7.20 -9.21
CA GLN A 91 8.93 -6.62 -8.78
C GLN A 91 7.94 -7.69 -8.30
N TRP A 92 7.90 -8.83 -8.99
CA TRP A 92 7.09 -9.98 -8.55
C TRP A 92 7.63 -10.59 -7.26
N MET A 93 8.95 -10.82 -7.15
CA MET A 93 9.60 -11.35 -5.94
C MET A 93 9.41 -10.46 -4.71
N GLN A 94 9.50 -9.13 -4.87
CA GLN A 94 9.21 -8.17 -3.81
C GLN A 94 7.80 -8.39 -3.23
N THR A 95 6.83 -8.70 -4.10
CA THR A 95 5.43 -8.89 -3.68
C THR A 95 5.26 -10.14 -2.81
N ILE A 96 6.03 -11.20 -3.08
CA ILE A 96 6.04 -12.43 -2.26
C ILE A 96 6.48 -12.13 -0.84
N VAL A 97 7.54 -11.34 -0.68
CA VAL A 97 8.07 -10.96 0.65
C VAL A 97 7.09 -10.04 1.40
N TRP A 98 6.30 -9.25 0.67
CA TRP A 98 5.33 -8.33 1.25
C TRP A 98 4.03 -9.01 1.76
N TYR A 99 3.59 -10.11 1.13
CA TYR A 99 2.32 -10.77 1.49
C TYR A 99 2.23 -11.21 2.96
N PRO A 100 3.23 -11.91 3.54
CA PRO A 100 3.15 -12.32 4.94
C PRO A 100 2.89 -11.14 5.88
N THR A 101 3.60 -10.02 5.70
CA THR A 101 3.41 -8.81 6.51
C THR A 101 2.00 -8.24 6.38
N ALA A 102 1.47 -8.15 5.15
CA ALA A 102 0.12 -7.64 4.92
C ALA A 102 -0.98 -8.54 5.50
N LEU A 103 -0.84 -9.86 5.35
CA LEU A 103 -1.80 -10.84 5.85
C LEU A 103 -1.73 -10.99 7.37
N SER A 104 -0.54 -10.91 7.96
CA SER A 104 -0.37 -10.86 9.43
C SER A 104 -1.03 -9.62 10.03
N PHE A 105 -0.93 -8.47 9.37
CA PHE A 105 -1.66 -7.27 9.80
C PHE A 105 -3.17 -7.47 9.72
N ILE A 106 -3.69 -8.09 8.66
CA ILE A 106 -5.12 -8.44 8.57
C ILE A 106 -5.54 -9.37 9.71
N ALA A 107 -4.78 -10.42 9.99
CA ALA A 107 -5.09 -11.35 11.08
C ALA A 107 -5.10 -10.65 12.44
N ALA A 108 -4.09 -9.80 12.72
CA ALA A 108 -4.04 -9.00 13.93
C ALA A 108 -5.22 -8.02 14.02
N THR A 109 -5.62 -7.41 12.90
CA THR A 109 -6.75 -6.47 12.86
C THR A 109 -8.09 -7.19 13.11
N ILE A 110 -8.31 -8.37 12.50
CA ILE A 110 -9.52 -9.17 12.73
C ILE A 110 -9.60 -9.63 14.19
N ALA A 111 -8.47 -9.92 14.84
CA ALA A 111 -8.46 -10.29 16.26
C ALA A 111 -9.14 -9.22 17.13
N TYR A 112 -8.96 -7.93 16.85
CA TYR A 112 -9.59 -6.83 17.61
C TYR A 112 -11.12 -6.77 17.47
N ILE A 113 -11.72 -7.46 16.49
CA ILE A 113 -13.18 -7.57 16.36
C ILE A 113 -13.75 -8.46 17.48
N PHE A 114 -13.03 -9.53 17.83
CA PHE A 114 -13.51 -10.56 18.76
C PHE A 114 -12.79 -10.49 20.12
N ASN A 115 -11.47 -10.59 20.09
CA ASN A 115 -10.60 -10.53 21.26
C ASN A 115 -9.16 -10.21 20.82
N PRO A 116 -8.59 -9.05 21.22
CA PRO A 116 -7.22 -8.65 20.86
C PRO A 116 -6.15 -9.69 21.20
N LYS A 117 -6.36 -10.53 22.23
CA LYS A 117 -5.40 -11.60 22.60
C LYS A 117 -5.21 -12.65 21.51
N LEU A 118 -6.16 -12.80 20.58
CA LEU A 118 -6.03 -13.72 19.44
C LEU A 118 -4.88 -13.31 18.50
N ALA A 119 -4.51 -12.02 18.44
CA ALA A 119 -3.39 -11.56 17.63
C ALA A 119 -2.04 -12.17 18.05
N GLN A 120 -1.92 -12.65 19.29
CA GLN A 120 -0.72 -13.32 19.82
C GLN A 120 -0.75 -14.85 19.62
N ASN A 121 -1.88 -15.41 19.16
CA ASN A 121 -2.01 -16.84 18.93
C ASN A 121 -1.52 -17.19 17.51
N ASN A 122 -0.42 -17.93 17.45
CA ASN A 122 0.21 -18.33 16.19
C ASN A 122 -0.69 -19.21 15.31
N LEU A 123 -1.49 -20.10 15.91
CA LEU A 123 -2.41 -20.97 15.15
C LEU A 123 -3.55 -20.15 14.54
N TYR A 124 -4.15 -19.25 15.32
CA TYR A 124 -5.16 -18.32 14.82
C TYR A 124 -4.61 -17.53 13.63
N THR A 125 -3.45 -16.89 13.82
CA THR A 125 -2.80 -16.07 12.79
C THR A 125 -2.53 -16.89 11.53
N PHE A 126 -1.99 -18.10 11.66
CA PHE A 126 -1.70 -18.99 10.53
C PHE A 126 -2.96 -19.33 9.71
N PHE A 127 -4.03 -19.78 10.36
CA PHE A 127 -5.26 -20.14 9.65
C PHE A 127 -5.96 -18.92 9.04
N THR A 128 -5.97 -17.77 9.74
CA THR A 128 -6.53 -16.54 9.19
C THR A 128 -5.76 -16.08 7.94
N ILE A 129 -4.43 -16.13 7.96
CA ILE A 129 -3.59 -15.81 6.80
C ILE A 129 -3.95 -16.71 5.61
N LEU A 130 -4.03 -18.03 5.80
CA LEU A 130 -4.37 -18.97 4.72
C LEU A 130 -5.75 -18.71 4.14
N ILE A 131 -6.76 -18.50 4.98
CA ILE A 131 -8.14 -18.23 4.55
C ILE A 131 -8.20 -16.94 3.75
N VAL A 132 -7.61 -15.85 4.26
CA VAL A 132 -7.63 -14.54 3.61
C VAL A 132 -6.83 -14.57 2.30
N PHE A 133 -5.68 -15.22 2.28
CA PHE A 133 -4.86 -15.37 1.07
C PHE A 133 -5.65 -16.07 -0.04
N TRP A 134 -6.21 -17.26 0.22
CA TRP A 134 -6.98 -17.97 -0.79
C TRP A 134 -8.27 -17.25 -1.18
N ALA A 135 -8.96 -16.61 -0.23
CA ALA A 135 -10.15 -15.82 -0.53
C ALA A 135 -9.81 -14.65 -1.48
N THR A 136 -8.74 -13.91 -1.22
CA THR A 136 -8.31 -12.80 -2.08
C THR A 136 -7.86 -13.28 -3.45
N THR A 137 -7.10 -14.38 -3.55
CA THR A 137 -6.70 -15.01 -4.82
C THR A 137 -7.93 -15.44 -5.64
N LEU A 138 -8.92 -16.09 -5.03
CA LEU A 138 -10.16 -16.51 -5.70
C LEU A 138 -11.01 -15.32 -6.16
N ILE A 139 -11.06 -14.24 -5.38
CA ILE A 139 -11.71 -12.99 -5.77
C ILE A 139 -11.02 -12.40 -7.01
N ASN A 140 -9.69 -12.40 -7.05
CA ASN A 140 -8.92 -11.87 -8.18
C ASN A 140 -9.16 -12.67 -9.48
N PHE A 141 -9.56 -13.95 -9.43
CA PHE A 141 -9.99 -14.70 -10.62
C PHE A 141 -11.23 -14.12 -11.31
N ARG A 142 -12.06 -13.33 -10.60
CA ARG A 142 -13.24 -12.66 -11.16
C ARG A 142 -12.92 -11.46 -12.04
N GLY A 143 -11.65 -11.10 -12.18
CA GLY A 143 -11.20 -10.09 -13.14
C GLY A 143 -10.96 -8.70 -12.55
N MET A 144 -10.35 -7.86 -13.39
CA MET A 144 -9.88 -6.51 -13.06
C MET A 144 -10.95 -5.57 -12.53
N ARG A 145 -12.18 -5.65 -13.08
CA ARG A 145 -13.26 -4.73 -12.69
C ARG A 145 -13.65 -4.93 -11.23
N THR A 146 -13.70 -6.19 -10.80
CA THR A 146 -13.99 -6.58 -9.42
C THR A 146 -12.85 -6.16 -8.49
N SER A 147 -11.60 -6.46 -8.86
CA SER A 147 -10.42 -6.06 -8.08
C SER A 147 -10.34 -4.54 -7.91
N GLY A 148 -10.45 -3.77 -9.00
CA GLY A 148 -10.40 -2.30 -8.94
C GLY A 148 -11.54 -1.69 -8.10
N TRP A 149 -12.74 -2.27 -8.14
CA TRP A 149 -13.86 -1.82 -7.30
C TRP A 149 -13.65 -2.14 -5.82
N ILE A 150 -13.18 -3.35 -5.50
CA ILE A 150 -12.84 -3.77 -4.13
C ILE A 150 -11.72 -2.89 -3.58
N SER A 151 -10.68 -2.62 -4.37
CA SER A 151 -9.58 -1.75 -3.97
C SER A 151 -10.04 -0.31 -3.74
N SER A 152 -10.89 0.23 -4.61
CA SER A 152 -11.42 1.59 -4.44
C SER A 152 -12.30 1.72 -3.19
N LEU A 153 -13.21 0.77 -2.96
CA LEU A 153 -14.05 0.74 -1.77
C LEU A 153 -13.25 0.51 -0.50
N GLY A 154 -12.33 -0.47 -0.52
CA GLY A 154 -11.45 -0.75 0.60
C GLY A 154 -10.62 0.47 0.97
N MET A 155 -10.17 1.23 -0.01
CA MET A 155 -9.38 2.44 0.24
C MET A 155 -10.22 3.53 0.92
N ILE A 156 -11.43 3.82 0.43
CA ILE A 156 -12.31 4.82 1.05
C ILE A 156 -12.70 4.38 2.47
N LEU A 157 -13.21 3.16 2.61
CA LEU A 157 -13.76 2.65 3.86
C LEU A 157 -12.69 2.29 4.88
N GLY A 158 -11.54 1.80 4.44
CA GLY A 158 -10.52 1.20 5.31
C GLY A 158 -9.20 1.93 5.41
N THR A 159 -8.95 2.93 4.54
CA THR A 159 -7.76 3.79 4.65
C THR A 159 -8.14 5.23 4.95
N PHE A 160 -8.99 5.87 4.14
CA PHE A 160 -9.38 7.26 4.39
C PHE A 160 -10.16 7.41 5.70
N LEU A 161 -11.24 6.65 5.88
CA LEU A 161 -12.11 6.84 7.04
C LEU A 161 -11.35 6.55 8.35
N PRO A 162 -10.66 5.40 8.53
CA PRO A 162 -9.85 5.16 9.72
C PRO A 162 -8.67 6.11 9.87
N GLY A 163 -8.03 6.46 8.75
CA GLY A 163 -6.92 7.40 8.75
C GLY A 163 -7.33 8.78 9.25
N LEU A 164 -8.46 9.32 8.76
CA LEU A 164 -9.01 10.59 9.22
C LEU A 164 -9.42 10.53 10.69
N VAL A 165 -10.01 9.42 11.14
CA VAL A 165 -10.35 9.24 12.57
C VAL A 165 -9.09 9.29 13.44
N ILE A 166 -8.03 8.57 13.06
CA ILE A 166 -6.73 8.59 13.77
C ILE A 166 -6.15 10.00 13.80
N ILE A 167 -6.12 10.68 12.65
CA ILE A 167 -5.56 12.03 12.51
C ILE A 167 -6.35 13.04 13.37
N LEU A 168 -7.68 13.03 13.27
CA LEU A 168 -8.55 13.93 14.03
C LEU A 168 -8.40 13.72 15.53
N LEU A 169 -8.40 12.47 16.00
CA LEU A 169 -8.22 12.15 17.41
C LEU A 169 -6.82 12.50 17.92
N GLY A 170 -5.79 12.33 17.08
CA GLY A 170 -4.44 12.79 17.37
C GLY A 170 -4.36 14.30 17.57
N PHE A 171 -5.00 15.08 16.69
CA PHE A 171 -5.09 16.53 16.87
C PHE A 171 -5.85 16.92 18.12
N ILE A 172 -7.02 16.32 18.38
CA ILE A 172 -7.81 16.60 19.58
C ILE A 172 -7.00 16.25 20.83
N TRP A 173 -6.29 15.11 20.86
CA TRP A 173 -5.44 14.69 21.97
C TRP A 173 -4.36 15.72 22.28
N TYR A 174 -3.65 16.19 21.24
CA TYR A 174 -2.59 17.18 21.37
C TYR A 174 -3.11 18.53 21.88
N PHE A 175 -4.17 19.07 21.26
CA PHE A 175 -4.73 20.37 21.65
C PHE A 175 -5.50 20.35 22.97
N SER A 176 -5.97 19.18 23.42
CA SER A 176 -6.62 19.02 24.73
C SER A 176 -5.62 18.90 25.89
N GLY A 177 -4.31 19.01 25.62
CA GLY A 177 -3.26 18.95 26.65
C GLY A 177 -3.10 17.58 27.29
N GLN A 178 -3.49 16.50 26.60
CA GLN A 178 -3.25 15.14 27.10
C GLN A 178 -1.76 14.79 27.05
N PRO A 179 -1.26 13.87 27.92
CA PRO A 179 0.14 13.48 27.91
C PRO A 179 0.53 12.91 26.54
N THR A 180 1.66 13.38 26.00
CA THR A 180 2.20 12.93 24.71
C THR A 180 3.39 12.02 24.92
N GLN A 181 3.49 10.95 24.12
CA GLN A 181 4.58 9.99 24.17
C GLN A 181 5.81 10.45 23.36
N ILE A 182 5.68 11.56 22.61
CA ILE A 182 6.77 12.22 21.92
C ILE A 182 6.91 13.67 22.41
N ALA A 183 8.15 14.16 22.43
CA ALA A 183 8.46 15.55 22.69
C ALA A 183 8.73 16.29 21.38
N PHE A 184 7.98 17.36 21.15
CA PHE A 184 8.12 18.25 19.98
C PHE A 184 9.27 19.23 20.18
N THR A 185 10.51 18.74 20.08
CA THR A 185 11.72 19.55 20.16
C THR A 185 12.50 19.47 18.86
N TRP A 186 13.20 20.56 18.50
CA TRP A 186 14.05 20.59 17.30
C TRP A 186 15.13 19.51 17.30
N GLY A 187 15.65 19.15 18.49
CA GLY A 187 16.63 18.08 18.65
C GLY A 187 16.09 16.67 18.36
N ASN A 188 14.77 16.45 18.45
CA ASN A 188 14.14 15.18 18.12
C ASN A 188 13.66 15.09 16.66
N LEU A 189 13.68 16.22 15.94
CA LEU A 189 13.28 16.27 14.54
C LEU A 189 14.44 15.85 13.62
N ILE A 190 15.67 16.30 13.93
CA ILE A 190 16.86 15.89 13.21
C ILE A 190 17.40 14.61 13.86
N PRO A 191 17.45 13.50 13.13
CA PRO A 191 17.87 12.23 13.68
C PRO A 191 19.41 12.18 13.78
N ASP A 192 19.93 11.56 14.85
CA ASP A 192 21.38 11.32 15.04
C ASP A 192 21.98 10.38 13.97
N MET A 193 22.53 10.98 12.92
CA MET A 193 23.07 10.30 11.73
C MET A 193 24.17 9.26 12.02
N ASN A 194 24.73 9.22 13.24
CA ASN A 194 25.72 8.21 13.63
C ASN A 194 25.08 6.87 14.04
N ASN A 195 23.76 6.82 14.24
CA ASN A 195 23.05 5.62 14.62
C ASN A 195 22.58 4.84 13.38
N ILE A 196 23.17 3.66 13.14
CA ILE A 196 22.81 2.76 12.03
C ILE A 196 21.32 2.39 12.03
N GLY A 197 20.67 2.34 13.20
CA GLY A 197 19.23 2.08 13.31
C GLY A 197 18.37 3.11 12.57
N GLN A 198 18.87 4.33 12.36
CA GLN A 198 18.17 5.35 11.59
C GLN A 198 18.23 5.14 10.08
N LEU A 199 19.26 4.44 9.59
CA LEU A 199 19.28 3.99 8.20
C LEU A 199 18.19 2.93 7.97
N VAL A 200 17.94 2.06 8.96
CA VAL A 200 16.83 1.09 8.92
C VAL A 200 15.47 1.80 8.92
N LEU A 201 15.32 2.88 9.69
CA LEU A 201 14.14 3.73 9.64
C LEU A 201 13.94 4.32 8.24
N PHE A 202 15.00 4.90 7.67
CA PHE A 202 14.94 5.50 6.35
C PHE A 202 14.53 4.48 5.27
N THR A 203 15.06 3.25 5.32
CA THR A 203 14.63 2.19 4.39
C THR A 203 13.17 1.80 4.60
N GLY A 204 12.68 1.73 5.85
CA GLY A 204 11.26 1.51 6.14
C GLY A 204 10.35 2.59 5.53
N VAL A 205 10.74 3.86 5.63
CA VAL A 205 10.01 4.98 5.01
C VAL A 205 10.04 4.87 3.49
N LEU A 206 11.20 4.60 2.89
CA LEU A 206 11.33 4.40 1.44
C LEU A 206 10.40 3.28 0.95
N ILE A 207 10.38 2.14 1.65
CA ILE A 207 9.50 1.01 1.33
C ILE A 207 8.03 1.40 1.48
N SER A 208 7.68 2.20 2.49
CA SER A 208 6.29 2.65 2.69
C SER A 208 5.78 3.58 1.59
N LEU A 209 6.69 4.31 0.92
CA LEU A 209 6.38 5.20 -0.20
C LEU A 209 6.59 4.55 -1.58
N ALA A 210 7.18 3.35 -1.64
CA ALA A 210 7.40 2.62 -2.88
C ALA A 210 6.09 2.09 -3.48
N GLY A 211 6.06 1.92 -4.81
CA GLY A 211 4.95 1.30 -5.53
C GLY A 211 4.15 2.25 -6.43
N MET A 212 4.54 3.53 -6.57
CA MET A 212 3.83 4.43 -7.49
C MET A 212 3.98 3.99 -8.96
N GLU A 213 5.13 3.40 -9.29
CA GLU A 213 5.45 2.79 -10.58
C GLU A 213 4.51 1.64 -10.94
N MET A 214 3.89 0.97 -9.96
CA MET A 214 2.92 -0.11 -10.20
C MET A 214 1.73 0.37 -11.02
N SER A 215 1.31 1.62 -10.83
CA SER A 215 0.16 2.19 -11.51
C SER A 215 0.34 2.29 -13.02
N ALA A 216 1.59 2.23 -13.51
CA ALA A 216 1.90 2.30 -14.93
C ALA A 216 1.38 1.12 -15.73
N VAL A 217 1.18 -0.04 -15.09
CA VAL A 217 0.54 -1.21 -15.74
C VAL A 217 -0.89 -0.89 -16.19
N HIS A 218 -1.50 0.14 -15.61
CA HIS A 218 -2.85 0.63 -15.92
C HIS A 218 -2.87 1.80 -16.91
N ALA A 219 -1.72 2.32 -17.35
CA ALA A 219 -1.66 3.54 -18.17
C ALA A 219 -2.47 3.43 -19.48
N ARG A 220 -2.58 2.24 -20.08
CA ARG A 220 -3.40 2.01 -21.30
C ARG A 220 -4.90 1.98 -21.05
N ASP A 221 -5.31 1.71 -19.81
CA ASP A 221 -6.71 1.59 -19.41
C ASP A 221 -7.30 2.96 -18.98
N VAL A 222 -6.46 3.99 -18.90
CA VAL A 222 -6.83 5.38 -18.60
C VAL A 222 -7.46 6.06 -19.81
N GLU A 223 -8.49 6.89 -19.58
CA GLU A 223 -9.23 7.63 -20.62
C GLU A 223 -8.32 8.54 -21.47
N HIS A 224 -7.59 9.46 -20.83
CA HIS A 224 -6.62 10.34 -21.51
C HIS A 224 -5.23 10.19 -20.88
N PRO A 225 -4.46 9.13 -21.21
CA PRO A 225 -3.22 8.80 -20.50
C PRO A 225 -2.26 9.99 -20.37
N LYS A 226 -2.03 10.76 -21.44
CA LYS A 226 -1.11 11.92 -21.45
C LYS A 226 -1.45 13.02 -20.43
N ARG A 227 -2.73 13.20 -20.09
CA ARG A 227 -3.19 14.28 -19.20
C ARG A 227 -3.63 13.76 -17.84
N ASP A 228 -4.36 12.67 -17.84
CA ASP A 228 -5.06 12.15 -16.68
C ASP A 228 -4.13 11.33 -15.79
N TYR A 229 -3.13 10.65 -16.37
CA TYR A 229 -2.15 9.86 -15.60
C TYR A 229 -1.22 10.74 -14.75
N PRO A 230 -0.57 11.81 -15.27
CA PRO A 230 0.23 12.71 -14.44
C PRO A 230 -0.59 13.41 -13.34
N LYS A 231 -1.84 13.79 -13.65
CA LYS A 231 -2.76 14.35 -12.65
C LYS A 231 -3.06 13.36 -11.52
N ALA A 232 -3.34 12.11 -11.87
CA ALA A 232 -3.61 11.07 -10.87
C ALA A 232 -2.39 10.86 -9.97
N ILE A 233 -1.19 10.79 -10.54
CA ILE A 233 0.07 10.70 -9.77
C ILE A 233 0.23 11.87 -8.80
N LEU A 234 0.01 13.11 -9.25
CA LEU A 234 0.11 14.30 -8.40
C LEU A 234 -0.90 14.26 -7.25
N PHE A 235 -2.18 13.98 -7.54
CA PHE A 235 -3.21 13.88 -6.50
C PHE A 235 -2.91 12.73 -5.53
N SER A 236 -2.44 11.58 -6.02
CA SER A 236 -2.03 10.47 -5.17
C SER A 236 -0.92 10.88 -4.22
N ALA A 237 0.12 11.54 -4.74
CA ALA A 237 1.25 11.97 -3.92
C ALA A 237 0.82 12.92 -2.81
N LEU A 238 0.01 13.94 -3.14
CA LEU A 238 -0.50 14.90 -2.15
C LEU A 238 -1.36 14.22 -1.07
N ILE A 239 -2.25 13.31 -1.47
CA ILE A 239 -3.11 12.57 -0.53
C ILE A 239 -2.28 11.64 0.37
N ILE A 240 -1.35 10.88 -0.20
CA ILE A 240 -0.52 9.93 0.54
C ILE A 240 0.29 10.66 1.61
N LEU A 241 0.93 11.78 1.25
CA LEU A 241 1.72 12.58 2.19
C LEU A 241 0.83 13.25 3.24
N GLY A 242 -0.29 13.84 2.80
CA GLY A 242 -1.25 14.52 3.66
C GLY A 242 -1.96 13.59 4.65
N LEU A 243 -2.04 12.29 4.38
CA LEU A 243 -2.56 11.29 5.32
C LEU A 243 -1.44 10.66 6.17
N SER A 244 -0.32 10.28 5.54
CA SER A 244 0.70 9.47 6.20
C SER A 244 1.46 10.24 7.29
N ILE A 245 1.90 11.47 7.01
CA ILE A 245 2.65 12.27 8.00
C ILE A 245 1.82 12.51 9.27
N PRO A 246 0.60 13.08 9.20
CA PRO A 246 -0.19 13.30 10.41
C PRO A 246 -0.69 11.99 11.02
N GLY A 247 -0.96 10.95 10.22
CA GLY A 247 -1.37 9.64 10.73
C GLY A 247 -0.29 8.97 11.58
N VAL A 248 0.96 9.01 11.10
CA VAL A 248 2.14 8.51 11.83
C VAL A 248 2.35 9.29 13.12
N LEU A 249 2.27 10.62 13.06
CA LEU A 249 2.39 11.46 14.25
C LEU A 249 1.27 11.19 15.26
N ALA A 250 0.03 11.00 14.82
CA ALA A 250 -1.09 10.70 15.70
C ALA A 250 -0.88 9.39 16.47
N ILE A 251 -0.34 8.35 15.83
CA ILE A 251 0.04 7.10 16.49
C ILE A 251 1.19 7.34 17.49
N ALA A 252 2.24 8.04 17.05
CA ALA A 252 3.42 8.31 17.87
C ALA A 252 3.13 9.17 19.11
N ILE A 253 2.13 10.05 19.06
CA ILE A 253 1.73 10.88 20.22
C ILE A 253 1.07 10.05 21.31
N VAL A 254 0.30 9.02 20.95
CA VAL A 254 -0.56 8.31 21.90
C VAL A 254 0.02 6.98 22.37
N VAL A 255 0.77 6.28 21.52
CA VAL A 255 1.37 4.97 21.85
C VAL A 255 2.85 5.15 22.21
N PRO A 256 3.33 4.62 23.35
CA PRO A 256 4.76 4.63 23.68
C PRO A 256 5.58 3.92 22.59
N GLN A 257 6.69 4.53 22.17
CA GLN A 257 7.50 4.05 21.03
C GLN A 257 7.83 2.56 21.10
N GLN A 258 8.31 2.09 22.26
CA GLN A 258 8.73 0.70 22.48
C GLN A 258 7.56 -0.30 22.52
N GLU A 259 6.33 0.19 22.65
CA GLU A 259 5.11 -0.63 22.73
C GLU A 259 4.30 -0.61 21.43
N ILE A 260 4.75 0.14 20.40
CA ILE A 260 4.06 0.21 19.11
C ILE A 260 4.13 -1.15 18.43
N SER A 261 2.99 -1.81 18.33
CA SER A 261 2.89 -3.04 17.55
C SER A 261 2.97 -2.74 16.06
N LEU A 262 3.94 -3.31 15.35
CA LEU A 262 4.02 -3.18 13.89
C LEU A 262 2.79 -3.77 13.15
N LEU A 263 2.12 -4.74 13.77
CA LEU A 263 0.96 -5.44 13.19
C LEU A 263 -0.39 -4.89 13.65
N ALA A 264 -0.44 -4.16 14.77
CA ALA A 264 -1.69 -3.67 15.35
C ALA A 264 -1.66 -2.19 15.75
N GLY A 265 -0.56 -1.47 15.54
CA GLY A 265 -0.33 -0.13 16.09
C GLY A 265 -1.38 0.90 15.71
N SER A 266 -1.95 0.80 14.51
CA SER A 266 -3.05 1.68 14.08
C SER A 266 -4.32 1.44 14.90
N LEU A 267 -4.64 0.18 15.21
CA LEU A 267 -5.77 -0.16 16.09
C LEU A 267 -5.46 0.06 17.57
N GLN A 268 -4.21 -0.13 17.99
CA GLN A 268 -3.74 0.20 19.33
C GLN A 268 -3.94 1.69 19.61
N ALA A 269 -3.55 2.56 18.68
CA ALA A 269 -3.80 4.00 18.80
C ALA A 269 -5.30 4.31 18.87
N ILE A 270 -6.12 3.72 17.99
CA ILE A 270 -7.59 3.88 18.04
C ILE A 270 -8.15 3.42 19.39
N ALA A 271 -7.69 2.28 19.92
CA ALA A 271 -8.16 1.75 21.19
C ALA A 271 -7.87 2.72 22.34
N ILE A 272 -6.66 3.29 22.42
CA ILE A 272 -6.30 4.26 23.46
C ILE A 272 -7.13 5.54 23.31
N PHE A 273 -7.30 6.06 22.09
CA PHE A 273 -8.17 7.21 21.87
C PHE A 273 -9.62 6.93 22.27
N PHE A 274 -10.16 5.78 21.87
CA PHE A 274 -11.55 5.41 22.13
C PHE A 274 -11.80 5.12 23.62
N GLU A 275 -10.83 4.58 24.34
CA GLU A 275 -10.92 4.41 25.79
C GLU A 275 -11.07 5.77 26.48
N LYS A 276 -10.26 6.77 26.08
CA LYS A 276 -10.33 8.13 26.64
C LYS A 276 -11.67 8.81 26.41
N TYR A 277 -12.27 8.62 25.23
CA TYR A 277 -13.54 9.27 24.85
C TYR A 277 -14.77 8.36 25.05
N HIS A 278 -14.62 7.23 25.75
CA HIS A 278 -15.70 6.25 25.98
C HIS A 278 -16.33 5.70 24.68
N LEU A 279 -15.56 5.62 23.60
CA LEU A 279 -15.95 5.09 22.28
C LEU A 279 -15.51 3.62 22.08
N GLY A 280 -15.07 2.93 23.13
CA GLY A 280 -14.62 1.53 23.08
C GLY A 280 -15.51 0.57 22.26
N PRO A 281 -16.86 0.65 22.33
CA PRO A 281 -17.76 -0.20 21.52
C PRO A 281 -17.58 -0.07 20.00
N PHE A 282 -16.95 1.00 19.50
CA PHE A 282 -16.70 1.21 18.08
C PHE A 282 -15.39 0.60 17.58
N ILE A 283 -14.54 0.03 18.45
CA ILE A 283 -13.28 -0.63 18.05
C ILE A 283 -13.50 -1.74 17.01
N PRO A 284 -14.48 -2.67 17.16
CA PRO A 284 -14.74 -3.70 16.17
C PRO A 284 -15.13 -3.14 14.80
N LEU A 285 -15.85 -2.02 14.76
CA LEU A 285 -16.19 -1.33 13.51
C LEU A 285 -14.93 -0.81 12.82
N MET A 286 -14.04 -0.15 13.56
CA MET A 286 -12.76 0.33 13.01
C MET A 286 -11.88 -0.81 12.51
N ALA A 287 -11.82 -1.91 13.26
CA ALA A 287 -11.09 -3.11 12.85
C ALA A 287 -11.64 -3.74 11.56
N LEU A 288 -12.97 -3.81 11.42
CA LEU A 288 -13.62 -4.26 10.19
C LEU A 288 -13.25 -3.36 9.00
N LEU A 289 -13.34 -2.04 9.19
CA LEU A 289 -13.02 -1.07 8.14
C LEU A 289 -11.56 -1.18 7.69
N ILE A 290 -10.60 -1.18 8.62
CA ILE A 290 -9.17 -1.34 8.33
C ILE A 290 -8.88 -2.67 7.63
N THR A 291 -9.55 -3.75 8.04
CA THR A 291 -9.44 -5.07 7.40
C THR A 291 -9.87 -4.99 5.94
N LEU A 292 -11.04 -4.39 5.65
CA LEU A 292 -11.53 -4.22 4.28
C LEU A 292 -10.57 -3.39 3.42
N GLY A 293 -9.95 -2.35 4.00
CA GLY A 293 -8.95 -1.55 3.29
C GLY A 293 -7.68 -2.30 2.96
N THR A 294 -7.20 -3.10 3.91
CA THR A 294 -5.99 -3.91 3.69
C THR A 294 -6.24 -5.03 2.68
N ILE A 295 -7.41 -5.66 2.70
CA ILE A 295 -7.84 -6.63 1.66
C ILE A 295 -7.88 -5.96 0.27
N GLY A 296 -8.39 -4.73 0.19
CA GLY A 296 -8.37 -3.94 -1.04
C GLY A 296 -6.96 -3.68 -1.58
N SER A 297 -6.03 -3.36 -0.68
CA SER A 297 -4.60 -3.16 -1.01
C SER A 297 -3.95 -4.46 -1.50
N VAL A 298 -4.17 -5.58 -0.79
CA VAL A 298 -3.67 -6.91 -1.18
C VAL A 298 -4.18 -7.29 -2.57
N SER A 299 -5.47 -7.05 -2.87
CA SER A 299 -6.02 -7.33 -4.20
C SER A 299 -5.32 -6.55 -5.32
N THR A 300 -4.97 -5.28 -5.09
CA THR A 300 -4.20 -4.48 -6.07
C THR A 300 -2.80 -5.05 -6.27
N TRP A 301 -2.10 -5.36 -5.17
CA TRP A 301 -0.75 -5.92 -5.18
C TRP A 301 -0.69 -7.33 -5.78
N THR A 302 -1.77 -8.10 -5.75
CA THR A 302 -1.83 -9.40 -6.43
C THR A 302 -1.93 -9.29 -7.94
N VAL A 303 -2.59 -8.26 -8.44
CA VAL A 303 -2.91 -8.13 -9.86
C VAL A 303 -1.82 -7.39 -10.64
N GLY A 304 -1.23 -6.35 -10.05
CA GLY A 304 -0.25 -5.48 -10.72
C GLY A 304 1.02 -6.23 -11.21
N PRO A 305 1.82 -6.82 -10.30
CA PRO A 305 3.07 -7.50 -10.63
C PRO A 305 2.85 -8.70 -11.56
N THR A 306 1.76 -9.45 -11.31
CA THR A 306 1.34 -10.59 -12.13
C THR A 306 1.07 -10.20 -13.59
N LYS A 307 0.56 -9.00 -13.86
CA LYS A 307 0.42 -8.47 -15.22
C LYS A 307 1.75 -8.10 -15.86
N GLY A 308 2.67 -7.54 -15.10
CA GLY A 308 4.05 -7.29 -15.55
C GLY A 308 4.72 -8.59 -15.98
N LEU A 309 4.59 -9.63 -15.15
CA LEU A 309 5.13 -10.96 -15.41
C LEU A 309 4.41 -11.67 -16.58
N LEU A 310 3.10 -11.48 -16.73
CA LEU A 310 2.35 -11.96 -17.90
C LEU A 310 2.83 -11.30 -19.20
N ALA A 311 3.17 -10.01 -19.18
CA ALA A 311 3.73 -9.33 -20.35
C ALA A 311 5.07 -9.96 -20.78
N ALA A 312 5.92 -10.32 -19.81
CA ALA A 312 7.14 -11.07 -20.07
C ALA A 312 6.84 -12.49 -20.61
N ALA A 313 5.86 -13.18 -20.01
CA ALA A 313 5.45 -14.50 -20.47
C ALA A 313 5.00 -14.48 -21.93
N GLN A 314 4.21 -13.48 -22.34
CA GLN A 314 3.71 -13.32 -23.71
C GLN A 314 4.82 -13.13 -24.75
N THR A 315 5.97 -12.60 -24.33
CA THR A 315 7.10 -12.32 -25.23
C THR A 315 8.13 -13.43 -25.32
N GLY A 316 7.92 -14.57 -24.65
CA GLY A 316 8.85 -15.69 -24.70
C GLY A 316 9.64 -15.93 -23.42
N ASP A 317 9.62 -15.01 -22.46
CA ASP A 317 10.52 -15.04 -21.28
C ASP A 317 10.17 -16.14 -20.26
N LEU A 318 8.94 -16.67 -20.30
CA LEU A 318 8.47 -17.71 -19.38
C LEU A 318 7.87 -18.92 -20.11
N PRO A 319 7.85 -20.10 -19.46
CA PRO A 319 7.20 -21.30 -19.98
C PRO A 319 5.76 -21.03 -20.48
N PRO A 320 5.31 -21.71 -21.55
CA PRO A 320 3.98 -21.47 -22.14
C PRO A 320 2.81 -21.62 -21.17
N LEU A 321 2.98 -22.40 -20.10
CA LEU A 321 2.00 -22.57 -19.02
C LEU A 321 1.57 -21.23 -18.42
N PHE A 322 2.49 -20.29 -18.22
CA PHE A 322 2.23 -19.01 -17.56
C PHE A 322 1.49 -17.99 -18.44
N ARG A 323 1.24 -18.32 -19.72
CA ARG A 323 0.45 -17.49 -20.63
C ARG A 323 -1.05 -17.74 -20.54
N LYS A 324 -1.48 -18.75 -19.77
CA LYS A 324 -2.87 -19.24 -19.74
C LYS A 324 -3.77 -18.23 -19.00
N LEU A 325 -4.83 -17.77 -19.67
CA LEU A 325 -5.82 -16.84 -19.14
C LEU A 325 -7.16 -17.54 -18.87
N ASN A 326 -7.91 -17.07 -17.87
CA ASN A 326 -9.31 -17.46 -17.68
C ASN A 326 -10.28 -16.62 -18.52
N LYS A 327 -11.58 -16.91 -18.40
CA LYS A 327 -12.66 -16.17 -19.10
C LYS A 327 -12.69 -14.65 -18.80
N ASN A 328 -12.11 -14.24 -17.67
CA ASN A 328 -12.02 -12.84 -17.24
C ASN A 328 -10.65 -12.21 -17.59
N ALA A 329 -9.87 -12.84 -18.47
CA ALA A 329 -8.53 -12.42 -18.90
C ALA A 329 -7.48 -12.34 -17.77
N MET A 330 -7.64 -13.14 -16.70
CA MET A 330 -6.68 -13.21 -15.60
C MET A 330 -5.69 -14.37 -15.76
N PRO A 331 -4.38 -14.17 -15.49
CA PRO A 331 -3.35 -15.20 -15.61
C PRO A 331 -3.35 -16.16 -14.42
N VAL A 332 -4.21 -17.18 -14.47
CA VAL A 332 -4.43 -18.10 -13.34
C VAL A 332 -3.16 -18.80 -12.86
N PRO A 333 -2.29 -19.36 -13.72
CA PRO A 333 -1.08 -20.04 -13.25
C PRO A 333 -0.11 -19.12 -12.52
N LEU A 334 -0.03 -17.84 -12.92
CA LEU A 334 0.81 -16.84 -12.24
C LEU A 334 0.23 -16.36 -10.92
N LEU A 335 -1.10 -16.45 -10.74
CA LEU A 335 -1.77 -16.08 -9.49
C LEU A 335 -1.75 -17.21 -8.44
N ILE A 336 -1.60 -18.45 -8.87
CA ILE A 336 -1.54 -19.63 -7.99
C ILE A 336 -0.11 -19.90 -7.50
N MET A 337 0.89 -19.51 -8.30
CA MET A 337 2.32 -19.67 -7.99
C MET A 337 2.72 -18.84 -6.76
#